data_AF-V2XNI7-F1
#
_entry.id   AF-V2XNI7-F1
#
_cell.length_a   1.000
_cell.length_b   1.000
_cell.length_c   1.000
_cell.angle_alpha   90.00
_cell.angle_beta   90.00
_cell.angle_gamma   90.00
#
_symmetry.space_group_name_H-M   'P 1'
#
loop_
_entity.id
_entity.type
_entity.pdbx_description
1 polymer ?
#
loop_
_entity_poly.entity_id
_entity_poly.type
_entity_poly.pdbx_seq_one_letter_code
_entity_poly.pdbx_strand_id
1 'polypeptide(L)' 'MKLTTASFFALVAASTTLAARFPHEERQAPPLATVFTTCKTPNTVAFTFDDGPWIYSDEIVAFLANQSVKATFFFML' A
#
# COMPACT_ATOMS: atom_id res chain seq x y z
N MET A 1 -30.61 -71.26 -18.80
CA MET A 1 -29.58 -71.04 -17.76
C MET A 1 -28.39 -70.35 -18.38
N LYS A 2 -28.04 -69.15 -17.87
CA LYS A 2 -26.81 -68.32 -18.04
C LYS A 2 -27.23 -66.89 -17.65
N LEU A 3 -27.48 -66.68 -16.36
CA LEU A 3 -26.55 -66.20 -15.33
C LEU A 3 -26.21 -64.71 -15.52
N THR A 4 -26.85 -63.94 -14.64
CA THR A 4 -26.88 -62.50 -14.44
C THR A 4 -25.51 -61.87 -14.18
N THR A 5 -25.21 -60.75 -14.84
CA THR A 5 -24.11 -59.84 -14.46
C THR A 5 -24.74 -58.61 -13.81
N ALA A 6 -24.76 -58.57 -12.47
CA ALA A 6 -25.20 -57.39 -11.73
C ALA A 6 -24.05 -56.38 -11.67
N SER A 7 -24.28 -55.20 -12.26
CA SER A 7 -23.36 -54.06 -12.28
C SER A 7 -23.02 -53.58 -10.86
N PHE A 8 -21.74 -53.44 -10.57
CA PHE A 8 -21.23 -52.79 -9.37
C PHE A 8 -21.57 -51.30 -9.42
N PHE A 9 -22.48 -50.84 -8.55
CA PHE A 9 -22.74 -49.43 -8.31
C PHE A 9 -21.52 -48.82 -7.59
N ALA A 10 -20.76 -47.98 -8.28
CA ALA A 10 -19.66 -47.23 -7.68
C ALA A 10 -20.21 -46.13 -6.77
N LEU A 11 -19.85 -46.17 -5.49
CA LEU A 11 -20.20 -45.17 -4.49
C LEU A 11 -19.37 -43.90 -4.74
N VAL A 12 -19.97 -42.84 -5.28
CA VAL A 12 -19.30 -41.54 -5.43
C VAL A 12 -19.39 -40.78 -4.11
N ALA A 13 -18.28 -40.70 -3.37
CA ALA A 13 -18.19 -39.85 -2.18
C ALA A 13 -18.10 -38.38 -2.61
N ALA A 14 -19.21 -37.64 -2.47
CA ALA A 14 -19.22 -36.19 -2.68
C ALA A 14 -18.50 -35.50 -1.50
N SER A 15 -17.26 -35.05 -1.73
CA SER A 15 -16.51 -34.25 -0.76
C SER A 15 -17.06 -32.82 -0.74
N THR A 16 -17.80 -32.45 0.32
CA THR A 16 -18.23 -31.07 0.56
C THR A 16 -17.07 -30.29 1.19
N THR A 17 -16.32 -29.54 0.39
CA THR A 17 -15.36 -28.56 0.91
C THR A 17 -16.13 -27.35 1.48
N LEU A 18 -16.29 -27.31 2.80
CA LEU A 18 -16.86 -26.15 3.48
C LEU A 18 -15.83 -25.02 3.48
N ALA A 19 -15.85 -24.17 2.45
CA ALA A 19 -15.10 -22.92 2.46
C ALA A 19 -15.77 -21.96 3.45
N ALA A 20 -15.12 -21.74 4.61
CA ALA A 20 -15.50 -20.69 5.54
C ALA A 20 -15.34 -19.32 4.84
N ARG A 21 -16.44 -18.75 4.35
CA ARG A 21 -16.47 -17.37 3.87
C ARG A 21 -16.49 -16.46 5.09
N PHE A 22 -15.33 -16.01 5.55
CA PHE A 22 -15.28 -14.82 6.38
C PHE A 22 -15.78 -13.66 5.51
N PRO A 23 -16.82 -12.91 5.91
CA PRO A 23 -17.11 -11.64 5.26
C PRO A 23 -15.88 -10.75 5.49
N HIS A 24 -15.02 -10.69 4.49
CA HIS A 24 -14.04 -9.63 4.39
C HIS A 24 -14.90 -8.39 4.15
N GLU A 25 -15.23 -7.67 5.21
CA GLU A 25 -15.77 -6.34 5.08
C GLU A 25 -14.67 -5.55 4.37
N GLU A 26 -14.85 -5.38 3.05
CA GLU A 26 -14.01 -4.53 2.24
C GLU A 26 -14.21 -3.13 2.78
N ARG A 27 -13.42 -2.78 3.79
CA ARG A 27 -13.40 -1.44 4.35
C ARG A 27 -12.96 -0.54 3.22
N GLN A 28 -13.92 0.16 2.64
CA GLN A 28 -13.67 1.04 1.51
C GLN A 28 -12.53 1.98 1.88
N ALA A 29 -11.49 1.98 1.05
CA ALA A 29 -10.34 2.82 1.28
C ALA A 29 -10.82 4.28 1.39
N PRO A 30 -10.26 5.08 2.33
CA PRO A 30 -10.56 6.50 2.37
C PRO A 30 -10.27 7.11 0.99
N PRO A 31 -11.01 8.17 0.61
CA PRO A 31 -10.75 8.86 -0.65
C PRO A 31 -9.29 9.29 -0.73
N LEU A 32 -8.71 9.22 -1.93
CA LEU A 32 -7.33 9.63 -2.17
C LEU A 32 -7.13 11.10 -1.79
N ALA A 33 -5.94 11.39 -1.24
CA ALA A 33 -5.55 12.77 -0.97
C ALA A 33 -5.35 13.54 -2.29
N THR A 34 -5.59 14.85 -2.25
CA THR A 34 -5.21 15.75 -3.35
C THR A 34 -3.69 15.85 -3.44
N VAL A 35 -3.14 15.59 -4.63
CA VAL A 35 -1.69 15.68 -4.87
C VAL A 35 -1.32 17.10 -5.30
N PHE A 36 -0.38 17.71 -4.59
CA PHE A 36 0.17 19.02 -4.92
C PHE A 36 1.57 18.87 -5.52
N THR A 37 1.75 19.35 -6.75
CA THR A 37 3.02 19.24 -7.49
C THR A 37 3.63 20.58 -7.87
N THR A 38 2.96 21.70 -7.54
CA THR A 38 3.39 23.05 -7.92
C THR A 38 3.18 24.05 -6.79
N CYS A 39 4.03 25.08 -6.77
CA CYS A 39 3.87 26.22 -5.86
C CYS A 39 2.73 27.13 -6.34
N LYS A 40 1.92 27.65 -5.41
CA LYS A 40 0.85 28.62 -5.72
C LYS A 40 1.39 30.04 -5.95
N THR A 41 2.47 30.40 -5.24
CA THR A 41 3.08 31.73 -5.33
C THR A 41 4.02 31.77 -6.55
N PRO A 42 3.89 32.77 -7.45
CA PRO A 42 4.80 32.94 -8.58
C PRO A 42 6.26 33.10 -8.14
N ASN A 43 7.21 32.73 -9.01
CA ASN A 43 8.66 32.85 -8.76
C ASN A 43 9.13 32.22 -7.44
N THR A 44 8.47 31.14 -7.01
CA THR A 44 8.79 30.42 -5.77
C THR A 44 9.24 29.00 -6.08
N VAL A 45 10.30 28.55 -5.41
CA VAL A 45 10.73 27.15 -5.38
C VAL A 45 10.65 26.64 -3.94
N ALA A 46 10.18 25.41 -3.76
CA ALA A 46 10.14 24.74 -2.47
C ALA A 46 11.18 23.62 -2.45
N PHE A 47 12.24 23.79 -1.64
CA PHE A 47 13.18 22.71 -1.36
C PHE A 47 12.56 21.75 -0.35
N THR A 48 12.45 20.48 -0.73
CA THR A 48 11.88 19.42 0.11
C THR A 48 12.89 18.28 0.23
N PHE A 49 13.03 17.74 1.45
CA PHE A 49 13.92 16.62 1.75
C PHE A 49 13.12 15.52 2.46
N ASP A 50 13.16 14.31 1.90
CA ASP A 50 12.42 13.15 2.40
C ASP A 50 13.33 12.24 3.23
N ASP A 51 12.71 11.37 4.02
CA ASP A 51 13.34 10.24 4.72
C ASP A 51 14.44 10.61 5.74
N GLY A 52 14.47 11.86 6.19
CA GLY A 52 15.35 12.30 7.27
C GLY A 52 14.83 11.98 8.68
N PRO A 53 15.56 12.42 9.73
CA PRO A 53 16.90 12.99 9.68
C PRO A 53 17.98 11.92 9.52
N TRP A 54 19.09 12.28 8.88
CA TRP A 54 20.24 11.40 8.66
C TRP A 54 21.53 12.14 8.99
N ILE A 55 22.69 11.48 8.82
CA ILE A 55 24.00 12.03 9.17
C ILE A 55 24.34 13.36 8.45
N TYR A 56 23.65 13.68 7.35
CA TYR A 56 23.86 14.91 6.58
C TYR A 56 22.86 16.03 6.92
N SER A 57 21.85 15.77 7.75
CA SER A 57 20.78 16.75 8.00
C SER A 57 21.30 18.06 8.59
N ASP A 58 22.25 17.99 9.53
CA ASP A 58 22.83 19.18 10.16
C ASP A 58 23.63 20.04 9.17
N GLU A 59 24.40 19.41 8.28
CA GLU A 59 25.15 20.11 7.23
C GLU A 59 24.19 20.79 6.24
N ILE A 60 23.14 20.09 5.82
CA ILE A 60 22.10 20.64 4.92
C ILE A 60 21.42 21.85 5.57
N VAL A 61 21.02 21.75 6.84
CA VAL A 61 20.37 22.86 7.56
C VAL A 61 21.32 24.04 7.72
N ALA A 62 22.59 23.80 8.10
CA ALA A 62 23.59 24.86 8.22
C ALA A 62 23.86 25.56 6.89
N PHE A 63 23.96 24.80 5.79
CA PHE A 63 24.12 25.35 4.45
C PHE A 63 22.93 26.24 4.05
N LEU A 64 21.70 25.74 4.18
CA LEU A 64 20.49 26.49 3.83
C LEU A 64 20.35 27.76 4.65
N ALA A 65 20.63 27.67 5.97
CA ALA A 65 20.59 28.82 6.87
C ALA A 65 21.62 29.90 6.47
N ASN A 66 22.85 29.50 6.10
CA ASN A 66 23.88 30.44 5.63
C ASN A 66 23.46 31.15 4.32
N GLN A 67 22.62 30.52 3.50
CA GLN A 67 22.06 31.13 2.29
C GLN A 67 20.75 31.90 2.55
N SER A 68 20.28 32.00 3.81
CA SER A 68 18.96 32.54 4.15
C SER A 68 17.79 31.85 3.42
N VAL A 69 17.95 30.57 3.10
CA VAL A 69 16.95 29.74 2.42
C VAL A 69 16.17 28.91 3.45
N LYS A 70 14.86 28.80 3.23
CA LYS A 70 13.98 27.90 3.99
C LYS A 70 13.71 26.63 3.18
N ALA A 71 13.53 25.51 3.87
CA ALA A 71 13.18 24.22 3.29
C ALA A 71 12.16 23.48 4.17
N THR A 72 11.55 22.43 3.61
CA THR A 72 10.63 21.53 4.31
C THR A 72 11.26 20.13 4.40
N PHE A 73 11.19 19.52 5.57
CA PHE A 73 11.70 18.16 5.80
C PHE A 73 10.52 17.23 6.10
N PHE A 74 10.38 16.17 5.29
CA PHE A 74 9.43 15.09 5.51
C PHE A 74 10.17 13.94 6.19
N PHE A 75 10.07 13.89 7.52
CA PHE A 75 10.72 12.85 8.31
C PHE A 75 10.01 11.50 8.14
N MET A 76 10.79 10.42 8.23
CA MET A 76 10.19 9.10 8.45
C MET A 76 9.49 9.10 9.83
N LEU A 77 8.31 8.49 9.90
CA LEU A 77 7.52 8.38 11.15
C LEU A 77 8.20 7.51 12.20
#